data_AF-D3V2L9-F1
#
_entry.id   AF-D3V2L9-F1
#
_cell.length_a   1.000
_cell.length_b   1.000
_cell.length_c   1.000
_cell.angle_alpha   90.00
_cell.angle_beta   90.00
_cell.angle_gamma   90.00
#
_symmetry.space_group_name_H-M   'P 1'
#
loop_
_entity.id
_entity.type
_entity.pdbx_description
1 polymer ?
#
loop_
_entity_poly.entity_id
_entity_poly.type
_entity_poly.pdbx_seq_one_letter_code
_entity_poly.pdbx_strand_id
1 'polypeptide(L)'
;MIANLLALSAADEWGLQTLILSSPEDLDRQWNPDDPGQFFWVDDAFGSNHCDFNRVQEWNQRLPKLKAAIHKGARVIFTSRSYIFRAAQNRLNTNKFELFRDSRVTIEVEKLSDPEKAMILYNHLKLGKQTKAFRRAIKSFLPSVVSVPKFLPEIARRFANPQFTNKLVPNEAAVVGFFSNPTGIMADIIGGLAPAERAALALIFSNGGELPIPLRFENPQTTNIITSMQSNLGDVKAALSALDDSLIRISKTQDEHYWKFRHPTIRDAFATDVSGNPELIDIYLSGVTKERLIEEISCGDMGIEGIKLVVPHSMFKSVLNIIDPSGNRALISRPILTFLASRCSIEFLGLYFNSGEAKTYLLDLISSARTYDNSLTILSRLNVNGLLGDDLRRKALDKLSALAAINHSDCFIDADFVGVLLSKEENEARLSVQKVEFYSNMNEIIQDIEDSWATDDDVDEAFYDVTRLLERFRDENNELYCEDFYDKDEWQKSEQFTREIEAKKNRMKQKQSEAVDYEELETEEAQSANLSSGRSIFDDVDE
;
A
#
# COMPACT_ATOMS: atom_id res chain seq x y z
N MET A 1 -6.65 -22.15 -19.86
CA MET A 1 -6.28 -21.68 -21.22
C MET A 1 -5.45 -22.73 -21.97
N ILE A 2 -4.29 -23.16 -21.45
CA ILE A 2 -3.42 -24.13 -22.15
C ILE A 2 -4.07 -25.51 -22.33
N ALA A 3 -4.71 -26.07 -21.30
CA ALA A 3 -5.40 -27.36 -21.42
C ALA A 3 -6.54 -27.33 -22.46
N ASN A 4 -7.21 -26.19 -22.62
CA ASN A 4 -8.26 -26.01 -23.61
C ASN A 4 -7.69 -25.98 -25.05
N LEU A 5 -6.54 -25.34 -25.26
CA LEU A 5 -5.83 -25.38 -26.54
C LEU A 5 -5.36 -26.80 -26.88
N LEU A 6 -4.83 -27.53 -25.90
CA LEU A 6 -4.43 -28.93 -26.08
C LEU A 6 -5.63 -29.83 -26.42
N ALA A 7 -6.79 -29.59 -25.79
CA ALA A 7 -8.02 -30.29 -26.10
C ALA A 7 -8.50 -29.99 -27.53
N LEU A 8 -8.45 -28.72 -27.95
CA LEU A 8 -8.79 -28.32 -29.32
C LEU A 8 -7.83 -28.96 -30.34
N SER A 9 -6.52 -28.89 -30.11
CA SER A 9 -5.54 -29.55 -30.98
C SER A 9 -5.70 -31.07 -31.01
N ALA A 10 -6.05 -31.69 -29.89
CA ALA A 10 -6.34 -33.13 -29.84
C ALA A 10 -7.60 -33.50 -30.63
N ALA A 11 -8.62 -32.64 -30.65
CA ALA A 11 -9.80 -32.82 -31.48
C ALA A 11 -9.47 -32.65 -32.97
N ASP A 12 -8.70 -31.64 -33.34
CA ASP A 12 -8.37 -31.34 -34.74
C ASP A 12 -7.36 -32.31 -35.35
N GLU A 13 -6.24 -32.58 -34.67
CA GLU A 13 -5.13 -33.39 -35.20
C GLU A 13 -5.37 -34.90 -35.05
N TRP A 14 -6.06 -35.30 -33.97
CA TRP A 14 -6.23 -36.72 -33.63
C TRP A 14 -7.69 -37.18 -33.64
N GLY A 15 -8.64 -36.29 -33.93
CA GLY A 15 -10.06 -36.63 -33.96
C GLY A 15 -10.62 -37.04 -32.59
N LEU A 16 -10.00 -36.60 -31.48
CA LEU A 16 -10.39 -37.04 -30.14
C LEU A 16 -11.59 -36.25 -29.60
N GLN A 17 -12.57 -36.96 -29.02
CA GLN A 17 -13.65 -36.38 -28.25
C GLN A 17 -13.13 -35.88 -26.90
N THR A 18 -13.21 -34.57 -26.66
CA THR A 18 -12.86 -33.97 -25.37
C THR A 18 -13.95 -34.19 -24.34
N LEU A 19 -13.57 -34.75 -23.19
CA LEU A 19 -14.40 -35.00 -22.02
C LEU A 19 -13.81 -34.28 -20.81
N ILE A 20 -14.54 -33.31 -20.27
CA ILE A 20 -14.13 -32.55 -19.08
C ILE A 20 -14.64 -33.29 -17.85
N LEU A 21 -13.71 -33.73 -16.99
CA LEU A 21 -14.00 -34.42 -15.75
C LEU A 21 -13.95 -33.42 -14.60
N SER A 22 -15.09 -33.17 -13.95
CA SER A 22 -15.19 -32.27 -12.79
C SER A 22 -14.82 -32.99 -11.49
N SER A 23 -14.94 -34.32 -11.48
CA SER A 23 -14.62 -35.20 -10.37
C SER A 23 -13.99 -36.51 -10.85
N PRO A 24 -13.27 -37.25 -9.98
CA PRO A 24 -12.76 -38.58 -10.33
C PRO A 24 -13.87 -39.56 -10.76
N GLU A 25 -15.08 -39.43 -10.21
CA GLU A 25 -16.22 -40.29 -10.55
C GLU A 25 -16.70 -40.12 -12.00
N ASP A 26 -16.45 -38.97 -12.62
CA ASP A 26 -16.85 -38.74 -14.01
C ASP A 26 -16.13 -39.68 -14.97
N LEU A 27 -14.92 -40.13 -14.62
CA LEU A 27 -14.22 -41.18 -15.39
C LEU A 27 -15.04 -42.48 -15.41
N ASP A 28 -15.82 -42.76 -14.36
CA ASP A 28 -16.65 -43.94 -14.32
C ASP A 28 -17.82 -43.88 -15.28
N ARG A 29 -18.39 -42.68 -15.44
CA ARG A 29 -19.58 -42.43 -16.24
C ARG A 29 -19.26 -42.20 -17.71
N GLN A 30 -18.11 -41.59 -18.00
CA GLN A 30 -17.81 -41.05 -19.32
C GLN A 30 -16.81 -41.89 -20.13
N TRP A 31 -16.00 -42.74 -19.49
CA TRP A 31 -15.07 -43.60 -20.23
C TRP A 31 -15.81 -44.72 -20.96
N ASN A 32 -15.65 -44.78 -22.28
CA ASN A 32 -16.15 -45.84 -23.12
C ASN A 32 -14.98 -46.72 -23.60
N PRO A 33 -14.86 -47.98 -23.14
CA PRO A 33 -13.76 -48.86 -23.53
C PRO A 33 -13.78 -49.28 -25.00
N ASP A 34 -14.90 -49.08 -25.70
CA ASP A 34 -15.06 -49.40 -27.13
C ASP A 34 -14.78 -48.19 -28.04
N ASP A 35 -14.56 -47.01 -27.45
CA ASP A 35 -14.17 -45.79 -28.15
C ASP A 35 -12.75 -45.36 -27.73
N PRO A 36 -11.72 -45.65 -28.54
CA PRO A 36 -10.34 -45.24 -28.23
C PRO A 36 -10.11 -43.73 -28.42
N GLY A 37 -11.05 -43.01 -29.02
CA GLY A 37 -10.93 -41.60 -29.41
C GLY A 37 -11.21 -40.59 -28.29
N GLN A 38 -10.93 -40.90 -27.03
CA GLN A 38 -11.30 -40.03 -25.90
C GLN A 38 -10.09 -39.22 -25.36
N PHE A 39 -10.31 -37.92 -25.16
CA PHE A 39 -9.39 -37.00 -24.49
C PHE A 39 -9.99 -36.53 -23.16
N PHE A 40 -9.43 -36.96 -22.03
CA PHE A 40 -9.89 -36.58 -20.70
C PHE A 40 -9.14 -35.35 -20.20
N TRP A 41 -9.86 -34.26 -19.94
CA TRP A 41 -9.35 -33.08 -19.25
C TRP A 41 -9.88 -33.05 -17.82
N VAL A 42 -8.96 -33.24 -16.87
CA VAL A 42 -9.22 -33.08 -15.44
C VAL A 42 -8.71 -31.72 -15.00
N ASP A 43 -9.62 -30.78 -14.73
CA ASP A 43 -9.26 -29.45 -14.23
C ASP A 43 -9.16 -29.45 -12.70
N ASP A 44 -8.17 -28.74 -12.13
CA ASP A 44 -7.90 -28.69 -10.68
C ASP A 44 -7.95 -30.07 -10.01
N ALA A 45 -7.21 -31.01 -10.60
CA ALA A 45 -7.40 -32.45 -10.38
C ALA A 45 -7.29 -32.92 -8.92
N PHE A 46 -6.61 -32.14 -8.07
CA PHE A 46 -6.33 -32.46 -6.68
C PHE A 46 -6.87 -31.39 -5.71
N GLY A 47 -7.71 -30.47 -6.18
CA GLY A 47 -8.26 -29.36 -5.40
C GLY A 47 -7.95 -28.00 -6.03
N SER A 48 -8.81 -27.02 -5.73
CA SER A 48 -8.76 -25.68 -6.31
C SER A 48 -7.76 -24.77 -5.59
N ASN A 49 -7.89 -24.64 -4.27
CA ASN A 49 -7.06 -23.74 -3.45
C ASN A 49 -6.09 -24.46 -2.50
N HIS A 50 -6.44 -25.66 -2.05
CA HIS A 50 -5.58 -26.54 -1.28
C HIS A 50 -5.77 -27.98 -1.75
N CYS A 51 -4.89 -28.88 -1.33
CA CYS A 51 -4.99 -30.30 -1.67
C CYS A 51 -6.18 -30.97 -0.98
N ASP A 52 -7.12 -31.47 -1.76
CA ASP A 52 -8.25 -32.28 -1.31
C ASP A 52 -7.83 -33.75 -1.26
N PHE A 53 -7.52 -34.24 -0.05
CA PHE A 53 -7.07 -35.61 0.13
C PHE A 53 -8.15 -36.67 -0.13
N ASN A 54 -9.44 -36.31 -0.04
CA ASN A 54 -10.52 -37.24 -0.41
C ASN A 54 -10.51 -37.44 -1.92
N ARG A 55 -10.37 -36.35 -2.69
CA ARG A 55 -10.22 -36.41 -4.15
C ARG A 55 -8.97 -37.18 -4.57
N VAL A 56 -7.84 -37.02 -3.86
CA VAL A 56 -6.63 -37.84 -4.09
C VAL A 56 -6.89 -39.32 -3.85
N GLN A 57 -7.63 -39.67 -2.79
CA GLN A 57 -7.98 -41.05 -2.49
C GLN A 57 -8.92 -41.66 -3.54
N GLU A 58 -9.90 -40.90 -4.02
CA GLU A 58 -10.79 -41.30 -5.10
C GLU A 58 -10.02 -41.52 -6.42
N TRP A 59 -9.05 -40.66 -6.73
CA TRP A 59 -8.14 -40.88 -7.86
C TRP A 59 -7.36 -42.17 -7.70
N ASN A 60 -6.78 -42.43 -6.51
CA ASN A 60 -6.04 -43.66 -6.22
C ASN A 60 -6.85 -44.94 -6.51
N GLN A 61 -8.15 -44.93 -6.22
CA GLN A 61 -9.04 -46.06 -6.53
C GLN A 61 -9.24 -46.25 -8.03
N ARG A 62 -9.14 -45.18 -8.82
CA ARG A 62 -9.44 -45.15 -10.26
C ARG A 62 -8.21 -45.16 -11.16
N LEU A 63 -6.99 -45.06 -10.61
CA LEU A 63 -5.74 -45.18 -11.38
C LEU A 63 -5.66 -46.43 -12.26
N PRO A 64 -6.10 -47.64 -11.83
CA PRO A 64 -6.10 -48.81 -12.70
C PRO A 64 -6.99 -48.62 -13.94
N LYS A 65 -8.14 -47.97 -13.77
CA LYS A 65 -9.08 -47.66 -14.87
C LYS A 65 -8.48 -46.63 -15.82
N LEU A 66 -7.87 -45.57 -15.28
CA LEU A 66 -7.18 -44.55 -16.05
C LEU A 66 -6.03 -45.16 -16.88
N LYS A 67 -5.26 -46.08 -16.29
CA LYS A 67 -4.20 -46.82 -16.97
C LYS A 67 -4.73 -47.66 -18.13
N ALA A 68 -5.86 -48.35 -17.92
CA ALA A 68 -6.53 -49.12 -18.97
C ALA A 68 -7.04 -48.23 -20.11
N ALA A 69 -7.63 -47.07 -19.78
CA ALA A 69 -8.09 -46.09 -20.76
C ALA A 69 -6.93 -45.59 -21.65
N ILE A 70 -5.81 -45.20 -21.04
CA ILE A 70 -4.61 -44.74 -21.77
C ILE A 70 -4.05 -45.86 -22.66
N HIS A 71 -3.99 -47.10 -22.14
CA HIS A 71 -3.52 -48.24 -22.92
C HIS A 71 -4.39 -48.53 -24.15
N LYS A 72 -5.69 -48.26 -24.07
CA LYS A 72 -6.64 -48.35 -25.18
C LYS A 72 -6.59 -47.17 -26.16
N GLY A 73 -5.74 -46.16 -25.93
CA GLY A 73 -5.55 -45.04 -26.84
C GLY A 73 -6.01 -43.69 -26.30
N ALA A 74 -6.71 -43.64 -25.17
CA ALA A 74 -7.16 -42.40 -24.58
C ALA A 74 -5.97 -41.48 -24.22
N ARG A 75 -6.20 -40.18 -24.30
CA ARG A 75 -5.25 -39.15 -23.88
C ARG A 75 -5.82 -38.43 -22.66
N VAL A 76 -4.95 -38.03 -21.75
CA VAL A 76 -5.37 -37.50 -20.45
C VAL A 76 -4.49 -36.31 -20.10
N ILE A 77 -5.11 -35.22 -19.68
CA ILE A 77 -4.43 -34.07 -19.09
C ILE A 77 -4.98 -33.77 -17.70
N PHE A 78 -4.07 -33.58 -16.74
CA PHE A 78 -4.37 -33.13 -15.39
C PHE A 78 -3.79 -31.72 -15.25
N THR A 79 -4.61 -30.76 -14.82
CA THR A 79 -4.14 -29.44 -14.41
C THR A 79 -4.15 -29.37 -12.88
N SER A 80 -3.14 -28.73 -12.28
CA SER A 80 -3.06 -28.48 -10.84
C SER A 80 -2.00 -27.42 -10.58
N ARG A 81 -2.17 -26.65 -9.50
CA ARG A 81 -1.11 -25.76 -9.00
C ARG A 81 0.04 -26.58 -8.43
N SER A 82 1.28 -26.12 -8.60
CA SER A 82 2.47 -26.89 -8.22
C SER A 82 2.46 -27.35 -6.75
N TYR A 83 2.04 -26.50 -5.82
CA TYR A 83 1.98 -26.86 -4.40
C TYR A 83 0.90 -27.89 -4.08
N ILE A 84 -0.26 -27.79 -4.72
CA ILE A 84 -1.37 -28.75 -4.58
C ILE A 84 -0.92 -30.12 -5.09
N PHE A 85 -0.28 -30.16 -6.27
CA PHE A 85 0.26 -31.41 -6.81
C PHE A 85 1.36 -32.01 -5.93
N ARG A 86 2.33 -31.20 -5.45
CA ARG A 86 3.38 -31.68 -4.53
C ARG A 86 2.78 -32.27 -3.24
N ALA A 87 1.76 -31.63 -2.68
CA ALA A 87 1.03 -32.15 -1.52
C ALA A 87 0.32 -33.49 -1.85
N ALA A 88 -0.32 -33.59 -3.01
CA ALA A 88 -0.99 -34.80 -3.47
C ALA A 88 -0.01 -35.97 -3.72
N GLN A 89 1.19 -35.69 -4.26
CA GLN A 89 2.20 -36.70 -4.59
C GLN A 89 2.59 -37.58 -3.40
N ASN A 90 2.60 -37.02 -2.18
CA ASN A 90 2.91 -37.77 -0.96
C ASN A 90 1.86 -38.86 -0.64
N ARG A 91 0.65 -38.75 -1.18
CA ARG A 91 -0.46 -39.69 -0.95
C ARG A 91 -0.93 -40.42 -2.21
N LEU A 92 -0.48 -40.00 -3.39
CA LEU A 92 -0.75 -40.70 -4.64
C LEU A 92 0.04 -42.00 -4.70
N ASN A 93 -0.60 -43.08 -5.16
CA ASN A 93 0.04 -44.37 -5.32
C ASN A 93 0.87 -44.39 -6.62
N THR A 94 2.00 -43.69 -6.61
CA THR A 94 2.88 -43.57 -7.77
C THR A 94 3.45 -44.90 -8.25
N ASN A 95 3.47 -45.93 -7.38
CA ASN A 95 3.88 -47.29 -7.76
C ASN A 95 2.85 -47.98 -8.66
N LYS A 96 1.58 -47.57 -8.62
CA LYS A 96 0.51 -48.08 -9.49
C LYS A 96 0.37 -47.28 -10.79
N PHE A 97 0.89 -46.05 -10.83
CA PHE A 97 0.75 -45.15 -11.97
C PHE A 97 2.02 -44.30 -12.15
N GLU A 98 3.00 -44.89 -12.82
CA GLU A 98 4.34 -44.33 -13.06
C GLU A 98 4.31 -43.02 -13.85
N LEU A 99 3.28 -42.82 -14.69
CA LEU A 99 3.11 -41.64 -15.55
C LEU A 99 3.03 -40.31 -14.77
N PHE A 100 2.70 -40.32 -13.47
CA PHE A 100 2.77 -39.11 -12.64
C PHE A 100 4.21 -38.63 -12.37
N ARG A 101 5.22 -39.48 -12.58
CA ARG A 101 6.64 -39.12 -12.45
C ARG A 101 7.25 -38.71 -13.78
N ASP A 102 6.88 -39.40 -14.86
CA ASP A 102 7.61 -39.36 -16.12
C ASP A 102 7.05 -38.37 -17.15
N SER A 103 5.84 -37.83 -16.94
CA SER A 103 5.14 -37.00 -17.93
C SER A 103 4.60 -35.71 -17.29
N ARG A 104 5.50 -34.79 -16.93
CA ARG A 104 5.15 -33.49 -16.34
C ARG A 104 5.66 -32.34 -17.18
N VAL A 105 4.76 -31.41 -17.52
CA VAL A 105 5.10 -30.09 -18.05
C VAL A 105 4.76 -29.05 -16.98
N THR A 106 5.77 -28.33 -16.50
CA THR A 106 5.55 -27.20 -15.58
C THR A 106 5.45 -25.92 -16.40
N ILE A 107 4.32 -25.24 -16.32
CA ILE A 107 4.14 -23.94 -16.96
C ILE A 107 4.63 -22.86 -15.99
N GLU A 108 5.76 -22.24 -16.34
CA GLU A 108 6.34 -21.16 -15.55
C GLU A 108 5.83 -19.81 -16.05
N VAL A 109 4.78 -19.30 -15.42
CA VAL A 109 4.13 -18.03 -15.78
C VAL A 109 5.10 -16.84 -15.74
N GLU A 110 6.12 -16.91 -14.86
CA GLU A 110 7.16 -15.88 -14.74
C GLU A 110 8.13 -15.84 -15.94
N LYS A 111 8.17 -16.89 -16.76
CA LYS A 111 9.05 -16.99 -17.93
C LYS A 111 8.35 -16.69 -19.25
N LEU A 112 7.13 -16.15 -19.21
CA LEU A 112 6.43 -15.71 -20.41
C LEU A 112 7.25 -14.63 -21.13
N SER A 113 7.45 -14.82 -22.43
CA SER A 113 8.05 -13.82 -23.31
C SER A 113 7.09 -12.66 -23.55
N ASP A 114 7.63 -11.50 -23.92
CA ASP A 114 6.82 -10.31 -24.21
C ASP A 114 5.76 -10.55 -25.31
N PRO A 115 6.04 -11.25 -26.43
CA PRO A 115 5.02 -11.62 -27.40
C PRO A 115 3.88 -12.47 -26.81
N GLU A 116 4.19 -13.44 -25.93
CA GLU A 116 3.19 -14.28 -25.28
C GLU A 116 2.31 -13.46 -24.33
N LYS A 117 2.92 -12.60 -23.52
CA LYS A 117 2.17 -11.67 -22.63
C LYS A 117 1.26 -10.76 -23.43
N ALA A 118 1.74 -10.21 -24.54
CA ALA A 118 0.97 -9.33 -25.40
C ALA A 118 -0.26 -10.04 -25.98
N MET A 119 -0.07 -11.27 -26.46
CA MET A 119 -1.16 -12.09 -27.00
C MET A 119 -2.18 -12.49 -25.92
N ILE A 120 -1.73 -12.82 -24.71
CA ILE A 120 -2.60 -13.11 -23.56
C ILE A 120 -3.45 -11.88 -23.21
N LEU A 121 -2.83 -10.71 -23.09
CA LEU A 121 -3.50 -9.46 -22.77
C LEU A 121 -4.53 -9.09 -23.84
N TYR A 122 -4.12 -9.16 -25.11
CA TYR A 122 -4.97 -8.90 -26.26
C TYR A 122 -6.23 -9.79 -26.25
N ASN A 123 -6.03 -11.11 -26.12
CA ASN A 123 -7.13 -12.07 -26.13
C ASN A 123 -8.12 -11.81 -25.00
N HIS A 124 -7.63 -11.52 -23.79
CA HIS A 124 -8.49 -11.19 -22.67
C HIS A 124 -9.27 -9.89 -22.91
N LEU A 125 -8.65 -8.83 -23.45
CA LEU A 125 -9.34 -7.58 -23.74
C LEU A 125 -10.37 -7.70 -24.88
N LYS A 126 -10.06 -8.49 -25.91
CA LYS A 126 -10.94 -8.67 -27.08
C LYS A 126 -12.16 -9.54 -26.75
N LEU A 127 -11.97 -10.62 -25.99
CA LEU A 127 -13.02 -11.54 -25.54
C LEU A 127 -13.65 -11.14 -24.19
N GLY A 128 -13.13 -10.09 -23.56
CA GLY A 128 -13.55 -9.62 -22.25
C GLY A 128 -14.82 -8.79 -22.27
N LYS A 129 -15.14 -8.17 -21.13
CA LYS A 129 -16.35 -7.36 -20.93
C LYS A 129 -16.08 -5.85 -20.94
N GLN A 130 -14.85 -5.43 -21.23
CA GLN A 130 -14.52 -4.00 -21.29
C GLN A 130 -15.24 -3.28 -22.41
N THR A 131 -15.56 -2.01 -22.19
CA THR A 131 -16.18 -1.16 -23.21
C THR A 131 -15.16 -0.77 -24.27
N LYS A 132 -15.63 -0.50 -25.51
CA LYS A 132 -14.76 0.02 -26.58
C LYS A 132 -14.07 1.32 -26.17
N ALA A 133 -14.78 2.20 -25.47
CA ALA A 133 -14.23 3.47 -24.97
C ALA A 133 -13.05 3.23 -24.01
N PHE A 134 -13.18 2.30 -23.08
CA PHE A 134 -12.09 1.93 -22.17
C PHE A 134 -10.89 1.36 -22.94
N ARG A 135 -11.12 0.39 -23.85
CA ARG A 135 -10.06 -0.21 -24.66
C ARG A 135 -9.31 0.82 -25.50
N ARG A 136 -10.01 1.78 -26.09
CA ARG A 136 -9.41 2.90 -26.84
C ARG A 136 -8.56 3.79 -25.95
N ALA A 137 -9.03 4.13 -24.75
CA ALA A 137 -8.31 5.00 -23.81
C ALA A 137 -7.00 4.40 -23.30
N ILE A 138 -6.92 3.08 -23.17
CA ILE A 138 -5.72 2.39 -22.65
C ILE A 138 -4.77 1.87 -23.73
N LYS A 139 -5.18 1.87 -25.01
CA LYS A 139 -4.51 1.19 -26.12
C LYS A 139 -3.03 1.53 -26.24
N SER A 140 -2.71 2.83 -26.13
CA SER A 140 -1.33 3.34 -26.20
C SER A 140 -0.44 2.84 -25.06
N PHE A 141 -1.02 2.42 -23.94
CA PHE A 141 -0.29 1.99 -22.74
C PHE A 141 -0.10 0.45 -22.66
N LEU A 142 -0.79 -0.32 -23.51
CA LEU A 142 -0.71 -1.79 -23.51
C LEU A 142 0.71 -2.34 -23.79
N PRO A 143 1.55 -1.73 -24.65
CA PRO A 143 2.94 -2.14 -24.80
C PRO A 143 3.74 -2.04 -23.49
N SER A 144 3.56 -0.96 -22.72
CA SER A 144 4.23 -0.77 -21.42
C SER A 144 3.82 -1.82 -20.39
N VAL A 145 2.57 -2.32 -20.45
CA VAL A 145 2.08 -3.42 -19.60
C VAL A 145 2.81 -4.73 -19.89
N VAL A 146 3.12 -5.01 -21.15
CA VAL A 146 3.81 -6.24 -21.57
C VAL A 146 5.21 -6.31 -20.96
N SER A 147 5.89 -5.17 -20.86
CA SER A 147 7.22 -5.06 -20.25
C SER A 147 7.21 -5.18 -18.72
N VAL A 148 6.05 -5.26 -18.07
CA VAL A 148 5.97 -5.47 -16.61
C VAL A 148 6.62 -6.82 -16.27
N PRO A 149 7.67 -6.84 -15.42
CA PRO A 149 8.40 -8.07 -15.09
C PRO A 149 7.54 -9.18 -14.45
N LYS A 150 6.37 -8.81 -13.91
CA LYS A 150 5.48 -9.68 -13.12
C LYS A 150 4.09 -9.81 -13.74
N PHE A 151 4.03 -9.83 -15.07
CA PHE A 151 2.78 -10.06 -15.78
C PHE A 151 2.19 -11.43 -15.43
N LEU A 152 0.96 -11.46 -14.88
CA LEU A 152 0.21 -12.69 -14.64
C LEU A 152 -1.03 -12.73 -15.57
N PRO A 153 -1.29 -13.84 -16.27
CA PRO A 153 -2.47 -13.98 -17.13
C PRO A 153 -3.80 -13.71 -16.42
N GLU A 154 -3.90 -14.06 -15.13
CA GLU A 154 -5.08 -13.78 -14.32
C GLU A 154 -5.30 -12.27 -14.09
N ILE A 155 -4.23 -11.47 -14.01
CA ILE A 155 -4.35 -10.01 -13.98
C ILE A 155 -4.91 -9.51 -15.30
N ALA A 156 -4.42 -10.01 -16.44
CA ALA A 156 -4.95 -9.65 -17.75
C ALA A 156 -6.44 -9.98 -17.87
N ARG A 157 -6.87 -11.14 -17.35
CA ARG A 157 -8.29 -11.52 -17.26
C ARG A 157 -9.10 -10.55 -16.40
N ARG A 158 -8.62 -10.18 -15.21
CA ARG A 158 -9.29 -9.21 -14.31
C ARG A 158 -9.35 -7.81 -14.93
N PHE A 159 -8.25 -7.38 -15.53
CA PHE A 159 -8.16 -6.11 -16.25
C PHE A 159 -9.17 -6.03 -17.40
N ALA A 160 -9.51 -7.15 -18.03
CA ALA A 160 -10.53 -7.24 -19.05
C ALA A 160 -11.99 -7.30 -18.52
N ASN A 161 -12.21 -7.15 -17.22
CA ASN A 161 -13.53 -7.14 -16.61
C ASN A 161 -13.77 -5.79 -15.86
N PRO A 162 -14.81 -5.02 -16.24
CA PRO A 162 -15.12 -3.72 -15.63
C PRO A 162 -15.25 -3.72 -14.11
N GLN A 163 -15.63 -4.85 -13.50
CA GLN A 163 -15.75 -4.98 -12.04
C GLN A 163 -14.44 -4.68 -11.31
N PHE A 164 -13.29 -4.95 -11.94
CA PHE A 164 -11.97 -4.75 -11.35
C PHE A 164 -11.29 -3.45 -11.79
N THR A 165 -11.83 -2.74 -12.78
CA THR A 165 -11.25 -1.49 -13.33
C THR A 165 -12.14 -0.27 -13.08
N ASN A 166 -13.19 -0.39 -12.29
CA ASN A 166 -14.17 0.66 -12.03
C ASN A 166 -13.58 1.94 -11.42
N LYS A 167 -12.50 1.83 -10.63
CA LYS A 167 -11.77 2.96 -10.02
C LYS A 167 -10.48 3.32 -10.78
N LEU A 168 -10.21 2.65 -11.90
CA LEU A 168 -8.97 2.83 -12.63
C LEU A 168 -9.05 4.07 -13.52
N VAL A 169 -8.14 5.02 -13.30
CA VAL A 169 -7.95 6.15 -14.23
C VAL A 169 -7.17 5.65 -15.45
N PRO A 170 -7.63 5.90 -16.70
CA PRO A 170 -6.98 5.39 -17.90
C PRO A 170 -5.76 6.22 -18.27
N ASN A 171 -4.72 6.18 -17.44
CA ASN A 171 -3.39 6.72 -17.73
C ASN A 171 -2.33 5.62 -17.58
N GLU A 172 -1.15 5.85 -18.14
CA GLU A 172 -0.08 4.84 -18.17
C GLU A 172 0.32 4.35 -16.77
N ALA A 173 0.53 5.27 -15.83
CA ALA A 173 0.96 4.93 -14.47
C ALA A 173 -0.05 4.04 -13.74
N ALA A 174 -1.34 4.34 -13.84
CA ALA A 174 -2.40 3.55 -13.23
C ALA A 174 -2.55 2.18 -13.91
N VAL A 175 -2.50 2.13 -15.24
CA VAL A 175 -2.59 0.87 -16.01
C VAL A 175 -1.41 -0.04 -15.72
N VAL A 176 -0.17 0.47 -15.73
CA VAL A 176 1.03 -0.30 -15.35
C VAL A 176 0.99 -0.69 -13.87
N GLY A 177 0.51 0.21 -13.00
CA GLY A 177 0.34 -0.04 -11.57
C GLY A 177 -0.61 -1.22 -11.29
N PHE A 178 -1.70 -1.35 -12.06
CA PHE A 178 -2.64 -2.47 -11.95
C PHE A 178 -1.97 -3.84 -12.17
N PHE A 179 -1.00 -3.90 -13.08
CA PHE A 179 -0.23 -5.13 -13.35
C PHE A 179 0.94 -5.34 -12.40
N SER A 180 1.48 -4.26 -11.85
CA SER A 180 2.64 -4.31 -10.97
C SER A 180 2.30 -4.71 -9.53
N ASN A 181 1.05 -4.47 -9.08
CA ASN A 181 0.60 -4.71 -7.71
C ASN A 181 -0.65 -5.63 -7.63
N PRO A 182 -0.53 -6.94 -7.90
CA PRO A 182 -1.66 -7.87 -7.92
C PRO A 182 -2.06 -8.38 -6.53
N THR A 183 -2.13 -7.49 -5.54
CA THR A 183 -2.39 -7.84 -4.14
C THR A 183 -3.69 -8.63 -3.99
N GLY A 184 -4.71 -8.34 -4.80
CA GLY A 184 -6.01 -9.04 -4.75
C GLY A 184 -5.97 -10.51 -5.16
N ILE A 185 -5.24 -10.89 -6.22
CA ILE A 185 -5.13 -12.31 -6.65
C ILE A 185 -4.38 -13.10 -5.59
N MET A 186 -3.29 -12.53 -5.11
CA MET A 186 -2.46 -13.19 -4.13
C MET A 186 -3.21 -13.35 -2.80
N ALA A 187 -3.99 -12.35 -2.39
CA ALA A 187 -4.87 -12.45 -1.24
C ALA A 187 -5.89 -13.59 -1.37
N ASP A 188 -6.50 -13.77 -2.56
CA ASP A 188 -7.42 -14.88 -2.80
C ASP A 188 -6.73 -16.25 -2.67
N ILE A 189 -5.50 -16.38 -3.17
CA ILE A 189 -4.70 -17.60 -3.02
C ILE A 189 -4.40 -17.85 -1.54
N ILE A 190 -3.90 -16.84 -0.82
CA ILE A 190 -3.56 -16.95 0.60
C ILE A 190 -4.79 -17.29 1.45
N GLY A 191 -5.92 -16.63 1.21
CA GLY A 191 -7.18 -16.88 1.93
C GLY A 191 -7.76 -18.28 1.67
N GLY A 192 -7.40 -18.91 0.54
CA GLY A 192 -7.82 -20.27 0.21
C GLY A 192 -6.92 -21.40 0.73
N LEU A 193 -5.79 -21.07 1.37
CA LEU A 193 -4.85 -22.05 1.92
C LEU A 193 -5.40 -22.75 3.17
N ALA A 194 -5.01 -24.01 3.35
CA ALA A 194 -5.33 -24.78 4.54
C ALA A 194 -4.62 -24.24 5.80
N PRO A 195 -5.12 -24.54 7.01
CA PRO A 195 -4.50 -24.12 8.28
C PRO A 195 -2.99 -24.33 8.37
N ALA A 196 -2.49 -25.50 7.91
CA ALA A 196 -1.07 -25.82 7.95
C ALA A 196 -0.21 -25.00 6.99
N GLU A 197 -0.73 -24.68 5.81
CA GLU A 197 -0.06 -23.85 4.81
C GLU A 197 -0.01 -22.39 5.29
N ARG A 198 -1.11 -21.88 5.88
CA ARG A 198 -1.15 -20.55 6.49
C ARG A 198 -0.21 -20.45 7.69
N ALA A 199 -0.15 -21.48 8.54
CA ALA A 199 0.80 -21.56 9.65
C ALA A 199 2.26 -21.52 9.18
N ALA A 200 2.59 -22.21 8.08
CA ALA A 200 3.93 -22.15 7.50
C ALA A 200 4.31 -20.72 7.05
N LEU A 201 3.39 -20.01 6.38
CA LEU A 201 3.61 -18.62 5.99
C LEU A 201 3.70 -17.69 7.20
N ALA A 202 2.88 -17.92 8.23
CA ALA A 202 2.90 -17.15 9.49
C ALA A 202 4.25 -17.23 10.20
N LEU A 203 4.86 -18.42 10.24
CA LEU A 203 6.17 -18.62 10.83
C LEU A 203 7.26 -17.88 10.05
N ILE A 204 7.25 -17.94 8.71
CA ILE A 204 8.20 -17.18 7.89
C ILE A 204 7.99 -15.68 8.08
N PHE A 205 6.75 -15.22 8.06
CA PHE A 205 6.40 -13.82 8.27
C PHE A 205 6.89 -13.29 9.62
N SER A 206 6.58 -14.00 10.71
CA SER A 206 6.94 -13.60 12.08
C SER A 206 8.44 -13.66 12.38
N ASN A 207 9.23 -14.36 11.56
CA ASN A 207 10.69 -14.37 11.65
C ASN A 207 11.33 -13.38 10.65
N GLY A 208 10.68 -12.24 10.40
CA GLY A 208 11.22 -11.20 9.52
C GLY A 208 11.26 -11.57 8.03
N GLY A 209 10.57 -12.64 7.63
CA GLY A 209 10.56 -13.16 6.26
C GLY A 209 11.50 -14.34 6.01
N GLU A 210 12.22 -14.81 7.03
CA GLU A 210 13.16 -15.93 6.93
C GLU A 210 12.98 -16.90 8.11
N LEU A 211 12.70 -18.17 7.82
CA LEU A 211 12.53 -19.21 8.85
C LEU A 211 13.68 -20.23 8.79
N PRO A 212 14.47 -20.42 9.85
CA PRO A 212 15.61 -21.33 9.83
C PRO A 212 15.22 -22.81 9.66
N ILE A 213 16.12 -23.57 9.02
CA ILE A 213 16.02 -25.01 8.80
C ILE A 213 17.15 -25.70 9.58
N PRO A 214 16.87 -26.71 10.44
CA PRO A 214 15.55 -27.27 10.75
C PRO A 214 14.72 -26.39 11.70
N LEU A 215 13.41 -26.52 11.59
CA LEU A 215 12.44 -25.86 12.47
C LEU A 215 12.64 -26.32 13.92
N ARG A 216 13.03 -25.39 14.81
CA ARG A 216 13.31 -25.66 16.23
C ARG A 216 12.03 -25.54 17.06
N PHE A 217 11.79 -26.53 17.91
CA PHE A 217 10.52 -26.71 18.65
C PHE A 217 10.45 -25.97 19.98
N GLU A 218 11.58 -25.53 20.50
CA GLU A 218 11.70 -25.01 21.87
C GLU A 218 11.24 -23.56 22.01
N ASN A 219 10.96 -22.87 20.90
CA ASN A 219 10.47 -21.49 20.94
C ASN A 219 8.94 -21.46 21.19
N PRO A 220 8.45 -20.96 22.33
CA PRO A 220 7.02 -20.87 22.63
C PRO A 220 6.24 -20.06 21.58
N GLN A 221 6.86 -19.08 20.94
CA GLN A 221 6.23 -18.30 19.87
C GLN A 221 5.88 -19.17 18.67
N THR A 222 6.76 -20.10 18.29
CA THR A 222 6.50 -21.04 17.18
C THR A 222 5.24 -21.85 17.45
N THR A 223 5.11 -22.40 18.66
CA THR A 223 3.94 -23.20 19.06
C THR A 223 2.66 -22.36 19.09
N ASN A 224 2.74 -21.13 19.61
CA ASN A 224 1.60 -20.22 19.64
C ASN A 224 1.12 -19.87 18.22
N ILE A 225 2.03 -19.51 17.31
CA ILE A 225 1.69 -19.19 15.91
C ILE A 225 0.99 -20.38 15.22
N ILE A 226 1.54 -21.59 15.39
CA ILE A 226 0.97 -22.81 14.81
C ILE A 226 -0.45 -23.07 15.35
N THR A 227 -0.64 -22.84 16.65
CA THR A 227 -1.94 -23.06 17.32
C THR A 227 -2.96 -22.00 16.92
N SER A 228 -2.57 -20.71 16.86
CA SER A 228 -3.44 -19.62 16.40
C SER A 228 -3.91 -19.83 14.95
N MET A 229 -3.07 -20.48 14.13
CA MET A 229 -3.41 -20.88 12.77
C MET A 229 -4.11 -22.25 12.69
N GLN A 230 -4.56 -22.81 13.81
CA GLN A 230 -5.32 -24.06 13.91
C GLN A 230 -4.61 -25.26 13.27
N SER A 231 -3.30 -25.36 13.45
CA SER A 231 -2.47 -26.41 12.87
C SER A 231 -1.62 -27.13 13.92
N ASN A 232 -0.84 -28.11 13.47
CA ASN A 232 0.19 -28.78 14.24
C ASN A 232 1.51 -28.82 13.48
N LEU A 233 2.57 -29.08 14.22
CA LEU A 233 3.95 -29.07 13.74
C LEU A 233 4.24 -30.06 12.60
N GLY A 234 3.67 -31.26 12.66
CA GLY A 234 3.88 -32.30 11.64
C GLY A 234 3.32 -31.84 10.30
N ASP A 235 2.09 -31.32 10.33
CA ASP A 235 1.42 -30.81 9.14
C ASP A 235 2.11 -29.55 8.59
N VAL A 236 2.63 -28.67 9.47
CA VAL A 236 3.40 -27.49 9.04
C VAL A 236 4.70 -27.88 8.34
N LYS A 237 5.42 -28.91 8.81
CA LYS A 237 6.62 -29.40 8.11
C LYS A 237 6.28 -29.96 6.74
N ALA A 238 5.20 -30.72 6.64
CA ALA A 238 4.72 -31.23 5.35
C ALA A 238 4.30 -30.08 4.42
N ALA A 239 3.64 -29.05 4.96
CA ALA A 239 3.25 -27.87 4.21
C ALA A 239 4.46 -27.07 3.70
N LEU A 240 5.50 -26.86 4.51
CA LEU A 240 6.74 -26.19 4.05
C LEU A 240 7.35 -26.90 2.84
N SER A 241 7.42 -28.24 2.86
CA SER A 241 7.89 -29.02 1.71
C SER A 241 6.96 -28.92 0.49
N ALA A 242 5.64 -28.87 0.70
CA ALA A 242 4.68 -28.73 -0.40
C ALA A 242 4.73 -27.33 -1.05
N LEU A 243 4.95 -26.30 -0.23
CA LEU A 243 5.02 -24.89 -0.66
C LEU A 243 6.37 -24.49 -1.26
N ASP A 244 7.42 -25.30 -1.07
CA ASP A 244 8.74 -25.06 -1.67
C ASP A 244 8.63 -24.86 -3.18
N ASP A 245 9.44 -23.95 -3.72
CA ASP A 245 9.46 -23.55 -5.11
C ASP A 245 8.05 -23.30 -5.67
N SER A 246 7.19 -22.66 -4.89
CA SER A 246 5.87 -22.17 -5.33
C SER A 246 5.48 -20.88 -4.62
N LEU A 247 5.23 -20.93 -3.30
CA LEU A 247 4.98 -19.74 -2.47
C LEU A 247 6.22 -19.35 -1.67
N ILE A 248 7.03 -20.33 -1.31
CA ILE A 248 8.27 -20.16 -0.56
C ILE A 248 9.41 -20.83 -1.30
N ARG A 249 10.64 -20.59 -0.87
CA ARG A 249 11.83 -21.25 -1.40
C ARG A 249 12.89 -21.39 -0.33
N ILE A 250 13.73 -22.41 -0.48
CA ILE A 250 14.96 -22.53 0.31
C ILE A 250 16.00 -21.52 -0.20
N SER A 251 16.70 -20.88 0.74
CA SER A 251 17.83 -20.01 0.47
C SER A 251 18.99 -20.38 1.38
N LYS A 252 20.21 -20.05 0.96
CA LYS A 252 21.45 -20.36 1.68
C LYS A 252 22.23 -19.07 1.95
N THR A 253 22.64 -18.87 3.20
CA THR A 253 23.55 -17.79 3.62
C THR A 253 24.55 -18.40 4.60
N GLN A 254 25.85 -18.24 4.33
CA GLN A 254 26.93 -18.58 5.29
C GLN A 254 26.74 -19.94 6.01
N ASP A 255 26.43 -20.99 5.23
CA ASP A 255 26.18 -22.38 5.68
C ASP A 255 24.89 -22.70 6.43
N GLU A 256 24.00 -21.72 6.62
CA GLU A 256 22.64 -21.97 7.11
C GLU A 256 21.60 -21.94 5.98
N HIS A 257 20.57 -22.77 6.15
CA HIS A 257 19.43 -22.86 5.25
C HIS A 257 18.19 -22.24 5.90
N TYR A 258 17.45 -21.45 5.13
CA TYR A 258 16.21 -20.83 5.59
C TYR A 258 15.14 -20.90 4.51
N TRP A 259 13.89 -21.01 4.95
CA TRP A 259 12.73 -20.76 4.13
C TRP A 259 12.51 -19.27 4.01
N LYS A 260 12.25 -18.78 2.80
CA LYS A 260 11.83 -17.41 2.56
C LYS A 260 10.69 -17.35 1.57
N PHE A 261 9.92 -16.27 1.59
CA PHE A 261 8.93 -16.02 0.54
C PHE A 261 9.60 -16.03 -0.84
N ARG A 262 8.97 -16.72 -1.80
CA ARG A 262 9.46 -16.74 -3.19
C ARG A 262 9.44 -15.32 -3.77
N HIS A 263 8.42 -14.55 -3.41
CA HIS A 263 8.18 -13.21 -3.94
C HIS A 263 7.61 -12.24 -2.87
N PRO A 264 7.99 -10.94 -2.86
CA PRO A 264 7.48 -9.95 -1.89
C PRO A 264 5.94 -9.85 -1.83
N THR A 265 5.24 -9.91 -2.96
CA THR A 265 3.77 -9.85 -3.00
C THR A 265 3.10 -10.96 -2.18
N ILE A 266 3.77 -12.10 -1.96
CA ILE A 266 3.25 -13.19 -1.12
C ILE A 266 3.25 -12.76 0.34
N ARG A 267 4.37 -12.18 0.79
CA ARG A 267 4.48 -11.56 2.11
C ARG A 267 3.41 -10.48 2.27
N ASP A 268 3.20 -9.67 1.23
CA ASP A 268 2.27 -8.55 1.31
C ASP A 268 0.81 -8.97 1.35
N ALA A 269 0.45 -10.00 0.57
CA ALA A 269 -0.87 -10.60 0.61
C ALA A 269 -1.14 -11.27 1.95
N PHE A 270 -0.14 -11.99 2.48
CA PHE A 270 -0.25 -12.61 3.80
C PHE A 270 -0.41 -11.58 4.92
N ALA A 271 0.35 -10.48 4.90
CA ALA A 271 0.19 -9.38 5.84
C ALA A 271 -1.23 -8.76 5.78
N THR A 272 -1.80 -8.66 4.57
CA THR A 272 -3.17 -8.17 4.37
C THR A 272 -4.21 -9.13 4.94
N ASP A 273 -4.01 -10.43 4.76
CA ASP A 273 -4.88 -11.48 5.33
C ASP A 273 -4.88 -11.47 6.87
N VAL A 274 -3.70 -11.39 7.50
CA VAL A 274 -3.62 -11.42 8.98
C VAL A 274 -4.04 -10.11 9.64
N SER A 275 -3.84 -8.95 9.00
CA SER A 275 -4.28 -7.66 9.54
C SER A 275 -5.80 -7.50 9.58
N GLY A 276 -6.53 -8.21 8.71
CA GLY A 276 -7.99 -8.23 8.71
C GLY A 276 -8.62 -9.07 9.84
N ASN A 277 -7.82 -9.78 10.63
CA ASN A 277 -8.31 -10.60 11.73
C ASN A 277 -7.69 -10.18 13.07
N PRO A 278 -8.46 -9.56 13.99
CA PRO A 278 -7.96 -9.13 15.31
C PRO A 278 -7.30 -10.24 16.14
N GLU A 279 -7.74 -11.50 16.00
CA GLU A 279 -7.17 -12.64 16.72
C GLU A 279 -5.74 -12.98 16.26
N LEU A 280 -5.30 -12.46 15.10
CA LEU A 280 -3.97 -12.71 14.52
C LEU A 280 -3.04 -11.50 14.66
N ILE A 281 -3.41 -10.50 15.47
CA ILE A 281 -2.63 -9.28 15.66
C ILE A 281 -1.18 -9.54 16.07
N ASP A 282 -0.93 -10.53 16.93
CA ASP A 282 0.42 -10.90 17.37
C ASP A 282 1.29 -11.37 16.22
N ILE A 283 0.71 -12.15 15.29
CA ILE A 283 1.39 -12.63 14.08
C ILE A 283 1.70 -11.45 13.17
N TYR A 284 0.73 -10.54 12.99
CA TYR A 284 0.92 -9.33 12.18
C TYR A 284 2.05 -8.46 12.73
N LEU A 285 2.01 -8.10 14.02
CA LEU A 285 3.00 -7.24 14.66
C LEU A 285 4.40 -7.88 14.68
N SER A 286 4.50 -9.21 14.72
CA SER A 286 5.80 -9.90 14.74
C SER A 286 6.55 -9.86 13.39
N GLY A 287 5.85 -9.66 12.27
CA GLY A 287 6.46 -9.76 10.93
C GLY A 287 6.30 -8.54 10.02
N VAL A 288 5.49 -7.56 10.42
CA VAL A 288 5.25 -6.33 9.66
C VAL A 288 6.49 -5.43 9.67
N THR A 289 6.74 -4.75 8.55
CA THR A 289 7.81 -3.73 8.47
C THR A 289 7.34 -2.43 9.11
N LYS A 290 8.30 -1.59 9.52
CA LYS A 290 8.01 -0.29 10.15
C LYS A 290 7.20 0.62 9.22
N GLU A 291 7.54 0.66 7.94
CA GLU A 291 6.91 1.50 6.92
C GLU A 291 5.45 1.13 6.74
N ARG A 292 5.17 -0.17 6.65
CA ARG A 292 3.81 -0.68 6.46
C ARG A 292 2.97 -0.57 7.73
N LEU A 293 3.58 -0.79 8.89
CA LEU A 293 2.91 -0.68 10.18
C LEU A 293 2.27 0.70 10.34
N ILE A 294 3.05 1.78 10.18
CA ILE A 294 2.56 3.15 10.41
C ILE A 294 1.48 3.58 9.40
N GLU A 295 1.40 2.92 8.25
CA GLU A 295 0.41 3.16 7.20
C GLU A 295 -0.92 2.43 7.43
N GLU A 296 -0.91 1.27 8.09
CA GLU A 296 -2.08 0.37 8.14
C GLU A 296 -2.83 0.36 9.47
N ILE A 297 -2.21 0.85 10.56
CA ILE A 297 -2.77 0.72 11.91
C ILE A 297 -3.17 2.05 12.56
N SER A 298 -4.01 1.97 13.59
CA SER A 298 -4.01 2.93 14.70
C SER A 298 -3.63 2.26 16.01
N CYS A 299 -3.08 3.04 16.94
CA CYS A 299 -2.88 2.62 18.33
C CYS A 299 -4.03 3.15 19.19
N GLY A 300 -5.04 2.30 19.43
CA GLY A 300 -6.31 2.71 20.01
C GLY A 300 -7.33 3.14 18.95
N ASP A 301 -8.59 3.22 19.36
CA ASP A 301 -9.67 3.67 18.48
C ASP A 301 -9.59 5.19 18.31
N MET A 302 -9.27 5.61 17.09
CA MET A 302 -9.11 7.02 16.71
C MET A 302 -10.30 7.54 15.90
N GLY A 303 -11.33 6.71 15.63
CA GLY A 303 -12.45 7.08 14.77
C GLY A 303 -12.07 7.36 13.31
N ILE A 304 -10.94 6.82 12.84
CA ILE A 304 -10.43 7.04 11.49
C ILE A 304 -10.96 5.95 10.57
N GLU A 305 -11.61 6.35 9.48
CA GLU A 305 -12.08 5.42 8.46
C GLU A 305 -10.92 4.85 7.63
N GLY A 306 -11.04 3.58 7.23
CA GLY A 306 -10.07 2.91 6.35
C GLY A 306 -8.83 2.34 7.05
N ILE A 307 -8.75 2.39 8.39
CA ILE A 307 -7.72 1.69 9.16
C ILE A 307 -7.94 0.18 9.07
N LYS A 308 -6.88 -0.57 8.77
CA LYS A 308 -6.96 -2.03 8.63
C LYS A 308 -7.01 -2.73 9.98
N LEU A 309 -6.31 -2.18 10.97
CA LEU A 309 -6.17 -2.78 12.29
C LEU A 309 -6.10 -1.71 13.38
N VAL A 310 -7.02 -1.79 14.35
CA VAL A 310 -6.96 -1.02 15.59
C VAL A 310 -6.20 -1.83 16.63
N VAL A 311 -5.01 -1.36 17.01
CA VAL A 311 -4.17 -2.04 18.01
C VAL A 311 -4.72 -1.77 19.42
N PRO A 312 -4.97 -2.80 20.23
CA PRO A 312 -5.44 -2.63 21.60
C PRO A 312 -4.29 -2.23 22.55
N HIS A 313 -4.65 -1.64 23.69
CA HIS A 313 -3.69 -1.13 24.68
C HIS A 313 -2.65 -2.17 25.14
N SER A 314 -3.06 -3.44 25.27
CA SER A 314 -2.16 -4.54 25.66
C SER A 314 -0.99 -4.75 24.70
N MET A 315 -1.12 -4.32 23.44
CA MET A 315 -0.13 -4.54 22.37
C MET A 315 0.69 -3.29 22.03
N PHE A 316 0.50 -2.17 22.74
CA PHE A 316 1.22 -0.92 22.47
C PHE A 316 2.74 -1.08 22.56
N LYS A 317 3.23 -1.89 23.50
CA LYS A 317 4.66 -2.18 23.63
C LYS A 317 5.24 -2.86 22.39
N SER A 318 4.48 -3.75 21.75
CA SER A 318 4.90 -4.42 20.52
C SER A 318 5.08 -3.41 19.39
N VAL A 319 4.15 -2.47 19.24
CA VAL A 319 4.27 -1.37 18.25
C VAL A 319 5.49 -0.49 18.56
N LEU A 320 5.70 -0.12 19.83
CA LEU A 320 6.85 0.70 20.25
C LEU A 320 8.19 0.03 19.88
N ASN A 321 8.32 -1.27 20.11
CA ASN A 321 9.52 -2.02 19.76
C ASN A 321 9.82 -2.03 18.25
N ILE A 322 8.81 -1.84 17.39
CA ILE A 322 8.98 -1.80 15.93
C ILE A 322 9.35 -0.38 15.48
N ILE A 323 8.65 0.65 15.97
CA ILE A 323 8.86 2.03 15.51
C ILE A 323 10.06 2.71 16.18
N ASP A 324 10.42 2.29 17.39
CA ASP A 324 11.51 2.83 18.21
C ASP A 324 12.25 1.69 18.97
N PRO A 325 12.95 0.79 18.26
CA PRO A 325 13.62 -0.37 18.87
C PRO A 325 14.77 0.00 19.81
N SER A 326 15.46 1.11 19.53
CA SER A 326 16.62 1.57 20.32
C SER A 326 16.22 2.41 21.53
N GLY A 327 14.97 2.86 21.61
CA GLY A 327 14.54 3.86 22.58
C GLY A 327 15.20 5.23 22.35
N ASN A 328 15.93 5.41 21.25
CA ASN A 328 16.59 6.67 20.92
C ASN A 328 15.58 7.60 20.24
N ARG A 329 14.75 8.21 21.09
CA ARG A 329 13.65 9.09 20.71
C ARG A 329 14.09 10.44 20.15
N ALA A 330 15.40 10.68 20.01
CA ALA A 330 15.98 11.90 19.45
C ALA A 330 16.06 11.91 17.91
N LEU A 331 15.50 10.90 17.22
CA LEU A 331 15.50 10.78 15.75
C LEU A 331 14.11 10.38 15.23
N ILE A 332 13.09 11.14 15.59
CA ILE A 332 11.73 10.95 15.08
C ILE A 332 11.67 11.39 13.61
N SER A 333 11.57 10.44 12.69
CA SER A 333 11.37 10.73 11.26
C SER A 333 9.97 11.32 10.98
N ARG A 334 9.82 12.10 9.90
CA ARG A 334 8.53 12.71 9.52
C ARG A 334 7.37 11.71 9.38
N PRO A 335 7.53 10.50 8.79
CA PRO A 335 6.44 9.51 8.73
C PRO A 335 5.96 9.04 10.11
N ILE A 336 6.89 8.81 11.04
CA ILE A 336 6.55 8.45 12.43
C ILE A 336 5.85 9.61 13.11
N LEU A 337 6.31 10.84 12.90
CA LEU A 337 5.70 12.02 13.48
C LEU A 337 4.24 12.18 13.03
N THR A 338 3.96 11.98 11.74
CA THR A 338 2.58 11.97 11.20
C THR A 338 1.74 10.85 11.83
N PHE A 339 2.31 9.65 11.97
CA PHE A 339 1.63 8.51 12.61
C PHE A 339 1.28 8.81 14.07
N LEU A 340 2.23 9.34 14.86
CA LEU A 340 2.01 9.72 16.25
C LEU A 340 0.93 10.81 16.38
N ALA A 341 0.98 11.83 15.53
CA ALA A 341 0.05 12.95 15.56
C ALA A 341 -1.40 12.51 15.25
N SER A 342 -1.57 11.67 14.22
CA SER A 342 -2.90 11.37 13.65
C SER A 342 -3.49 10.03 14.06
N ARG A 343 -2.68 8.99 14.33
CA ARG A 343 -3.16 7.60 14.46
C ARG A 343 -2.90 6.95 15.82
N CYS A 344 -2.33 7.70 16.76
CA CYS A 344 -2.07 7.20 18.11
C CYS A 344 -2.98 7.87 19.13
N SER A 345 -3.60 7.07 19.99
CA SER A 345 -4.35 7.50 21.18
C SER A 345 -3.46 8.20 22.20
N ILE A 346 -4.07 8.89 23.16
CA ILE A 346 -3.31 9.61 24.19
C ILE A 346 -2.52 8.66 25.09
N GLU A 347 -3.04 7.47 25.36
CA GLU A 347 -2.38 6.43 26.15
C GLU A 347 -1.12 5.95 25.44
N PHE A 348 -1.17 5.78 24.11
CA PHE A 348 0.02 5.45 23.33
C PHE A 348 1.04 6.59 23.34
N LEU A 349 0.58 7.84 23.15
CA LEU A 349 1.44 9.01 23.21
C LEU A 349 2.12 9.15 24.59
N GLY A 350 1.40 8.87 25.67
CA GLY A 350 1.96 8.87 27.02
C GLY A 350 3.08 7.83 27.20
N LEU A 351 2.98 6.66 26.56
CA LEU A 351 4.05 5.66 26.56
C LEU A 351 5.25 6.09 25.70
N TYR A 352 4.98 6.63 24.51
CA TYR A 352 6.03 7.08 23.57
C TYR A 352 6.80 8.29 24.12
N PHE A 353 6.10 9.26 24.70
CA PHE A 353 6.68 10.47 25.28
C PHE A 353 6.81 10.36 26.80
N ASN A 354 7.18 9.20 27.34
CA ASN A 354 7.34 9.03 28.78
C ASN A 354 8.60 9.73 29.35
N SER A 355 9.55 10.14 28.49
CA SER A 355 10.80 10.80 28.87
C SER A 355 10.78 12.29 28.49
N GLY A 356 11.47 13.11 29.29
CA GLY A 356 11.60 14.55 29.02
C GLY A 356 12.33 14.85 27.72
N GLU A 357 13.39 14.08 27.40
CA GLU A 357 14.19 14.24 26.18
C GLU A 357 13.35 14.12 24.89
N ALA A 358 12.45 13.13 24.83
CA ALA A 358 11.58 12.94 23.67
C ALA A 358 10.61 14.11 23.47
N LYS A 359 10.11 14.69 24.58
CA LYS A 359 9.24 15.88 24.53
C LYS A 359 10.04 17.11 24.12
N THR A 360 11.26 17.26 24.59
CA THR A 360 12.14 18.38 24.21
C THR A 360 12.48 18.31 22.72
N TYR A 361 12.75 17.12 22.17
CA TYR A 361 13.05 16.97 20.74
C TYR A 361 11.89 17.38 19.83
N LEU A 362 10.63 17.24 20.28
CA LEU A 362 9.48 17.79 19.54
C LEU A 362 9.62 19.30 19.31
N LEU A 363 10.22 20.02 20.27
CA LEU A 363 10.45 21.46 20.12
C LEU A 363 11.37 21.72 18.94
N ASP A 364 12.47 20.96 18.81
CA ASP A 364 13.45 21.10 17.72
C ASP A 364 12.83 20.87 16.34
N LEU A 365 11.84 19.98 16.25
CA LEU A 365 11.12 19.66 15.02
C LEU A 365 10.11 20.72 14.57
N ILE A 366 9.76 21.68 15.43
CA ILE A 366 8.95 22.84 15.04
C ILE A 366 9.85 23.77 14.22
N SER A 367 9.69 23.72 12.90
CA SER A 367 10.45 24.55 11.95
C SER A 367 9.65 25.72 11.38
N SER A 368 8.32 25.69 11.48
CA SER A 368 7.45 26.75 10.98
C SER A 368 6.25 26.92 11.89
N ALA A 369 5.76 28.16 11.98
CA ALA A 369 4.58 28.56 12.72
C ALA A 369 3.29 28.21 11.96
N ARG A 370 3.19 26.98 11.43
CA ARG A 370 2.07 26.59 10.54
C ARG A 370 0.96 25.87 11.30
N THR A 371 -0.27 26.19 10.91
CA THR A 371 -1.45 25.40 11.24
C THR A 371 -1.20 23.97 10.72
N TYR A 372 -1.49 22.96 11.54
CA TYR A 372 -1.29 21.53 11.23
C TYR A 372 0.14 20.96 11.32
N ASP A 373 1.10 21.61 12.00
CA ASP A 373 2.37 20.91 12.29
C ASP A 373 2.17 19.73 13.24
N ASN A 374 2.69 18.56 12.85
CA ASN A 374 2.55 17.33 13.62
C ASN A 374 3.16 17.41 15.02
N SER A 375 4.26 18.14 15.22
CA SER A 375 4.90 18.30 16.53
C SER A 375 4.00 19.11 17.45
N LEU A 376 3.41 20.18 16.92
CA LEU A 376 2.42 20.97 17.63
C LEU A 376 1.16 20.15 17.94
N THR A 377 0.74 19.23 17.06
CA THR A 377 -0.39 18.33 17.31
C THR A 377 -0.14 17.50 18.54
N ILE A 378 1.04 16.90 18.60
CA ILE A 378 1.41 16.03 19.69
C ILE A 378 1.51 16.83 20.99
N LEU A 379 2.18 17.99 20.98
CA LEU A 379 2.31 18.83 22.18
C LEU A 379 0.96 19.27 22.74
N SER A 380 0.05 19.71 21.86
CA SER A 380 -1.29 20.17 22.23
C SER A 380 -2.09 19.03 22.87
N ARG A 381 -2.07 17.83 22.26
CA ARG A 381 -2.73 16.64 22.81
C ARG A 381 -2.14 16.21 24.15
N LEU A 382 -0.82 16.29 24.32
CA LEU A 382 -0.15 16.02 25.60
C LEU A 382 -0.55 17.05 26.66
N ASN A 383 -0.69 18.33 26.31
CA ASN A 383 -1.06 19.40 27.23
C ASN A 383 -2.49 19.23 27.77
N VAL A 384 -3.46 19.02 26.87
CA VAL A 384 -4.87 18.82 27.23
C VAL A 384 -5.07 17.68 28.23
N ASN A 385 -4.21 16.66 28.17
CA ASN A 385 -4.27 15.48 29.03
C ASN A 385 -3.30 15.53 30.22
N GLY A 386 -2.70 16.70 30.51
CA GLY A 386 -1.80 16.88 31.65
C GLY A 386 -0.48 16.11 31.56
N LEU A 387 -0.09 15.66 30.36
CA LEU A 387 1.15 14.94 30.10
C LEU A 387 2.30 15.87 29.69
N LEU A 388 2.05 17.17 29.51
CA LEU A 388 3.06 18.18 29.23
C LEU A 388 3.33 19.03 30.49
N GLY A 389 4.61 19.18 30.86
CA GLY A 389 4.99 20.04 31.99
C GLY A 389 5.00 21.52 31.59
N ASP A 390 4.71 22.40 32.54
CA ASP A 390 4.56 23.85 32.28
C ASP A 390 5.85 24.49 31.70
N ASP A 391 7.04 24.04 32.12
CA ASP A 391 8.32 24.50 31.57
C ASP A 391 8.46 24.22 30.07
N LEU A 392 8.10 23.01 29.64
CA LEU A 392 8.14 22.62 28.22
C LEU A 392 7.06 23.32 27.41
N ARG A 393 5.86 23.49 27.99
CA ARG A 393 4.78 24.28 27.38
C ARG A 393 5.26 25.69 27.09
N ARG A 394 5.84 26.39 28.07
CA ARG A 394 6.37 27.75 27.89
C ARG A 394 7.47 27.81 26.84
N LYS A 395 8.42 26.87 26.83
CA LYS A 395 9.46 26.79 25.80
C LYS A 395 8.88 26.61 24.39
N ALA A 396 7.82 25.81 24.24
CA ALA A 396 7.12 25.68 22.97
C ALA A 396 6.50 27.01 22.52
N LEU A 397 5.85 27.71 23.44
CA LEU A 397 5.26 29.02 23.18
C LEU A 397 6.32 30.07 22.81
N ASP A 398 7.44 30.10 23.52
CA ASP A 398 8.52 31.06 23.23
C ASP A 398 9.15 30.79 21.86
N LYS A 399 9.33 29.52 21.50
CA LYS A 399 9.80 29.13 20.16
C LYS A 399 8.79 29.53 19.08
N LEU A 400 7.50 29.32 19.32
CA LEU A 400 6.45 29.76 18.40
C LEU A 400 6.45 31.28 18.26
N SER A 401 6.57 32.04 19.34
CA SER A 401 6.70 33.52 19.34
C SER A 401 7.85 33.98 18.45
N ALA A 402 9.02 33.37 18.60
CA ALA A 402 10.16 33.69 17.73
C ALA A 402 9.88 33.36 16.25
N LEU A 403 9.29 32.20 15.96
CA LEU A 403 8.97 31.81 14.58
C LEU A 403 7.87 32.66 13.95
N ALA A 404 6.89 33.09 14.73
CA ALA A 404 5.79 33.93 14.27
C ALA A 404 6.26 35.36 13.97
N ALA A 405 7.21 35.89 14.76
CA ALA A 405 7.86 37.16 14.47
C ALA A 405 8.64 37.11 13.15
N ILE A 406 9.44 36.05 12.94
CA ILE A 406 10.25 35.85 11.74
C ILE A 406 9.39 35.64 10.48
N ASN A 407 8.33 34.81 10.58
CA ASN A 407 7.50 34.46 9.42
C ASN A 407 6.27 35.36 9.27
N HIS A 408 6.13 36.39 10.11
CA HIS A 408 4.97 37.29 10.15
C HIS A 408 3.62 36.56 10.22
N SER A 409 3.57 35.47 10.99
CA SER A 409 2.41 34.58 11.08
C SER A 409 1.55 34.86 12.31
N ASP A 410 0.24 34.65 12.18
CA ASP A 410 -0.75 34.75 13.24
C ASP A 410 -1.00 33.41 13.96
N CYS A 411 -0.03 32.49 13.95
CA CYS A 411 -0.19 31.10 14.39
C CYS A 411 -0.74 30.88 15.81
N PHE A 412 -0.73 31.90 16.67
CA PHE A 412 -1.31 31.84 18.02
C PHE A 412 -2.83 31.79 18.04
N ILE A 413 -3.49 31.96 16.88
CA ILE A 413 -4.87 32.48 16.83
C ILE A 413 -5.88 31.49 16.24
N ASP A 414 -5.46 30.46 15.49
CA ASP A 414 -6.37 29.37 15.10
C ASP A 414 -6.74 28.52 16.34
N ALA A 415 -7.88 28.90 16.94
CA ALA A 415 -8.27 28.67 18.32
C ALA A 415 -8.78 27.26 18.68
N ASP A 416 -8.40 26.23 17.94
CA ASP A 416 -8.68 24.85 18.36
C ASP A 416 -7.43 24.09 18.82
N PHE A 417 -6.24 24.57 18.46
CA PHE A 417 -5.04 23.73 18.52
C PHE A 417 -3.83 24.36 19.20
N VAL A 418 -3.42 25.59 18.87
CA VAL A 418 -2.39 26.31 19.67
C VAL A 418 -3.02 26.93 20.92
N GLY A 419 -4.31 27.28 20.84
CA GLY A 419 -5.07 27.82 21.97
C GLY A 419 -5.07 26.92 23.20
N VAL A 420 -5.00 25.59 23.04
CA VAL A 420 -4.89 24.70 24.22
C VAL A 420 -3.53 24.76 24.90
N LEU A 421 -2.49 25.30 24.25
CA LEU A 421 -1.18 25.54 24.86
C LEU A 421 -1.10 26.91 25.54
N LEU A 422 -2.02 27.83 25.27
CA LEU A 422 -2.03 29.22 25.74
C LEU A 422 -3.17 29.48 26.72
N SER A 423 -2.90 30.27 27.75
CA SER A 423 -3.97 31.03 28.41
C SER A 423 -4.34 32.26 27.57
N LYS A 424 -5.54 32.81 27.82
CA LYS A 424 -6.01 34.02 27.14
C LYS A 424 -5.04 35.18 27.37
N GLU A 425 -4.57 35.33 28.60
CA GLU A 425 -3.63 36.39 29.01
C GLU A 425 -2.25 36.21 28.36
N GLU A 426 -1.76 34.97 28.23
CA GLU A 426 -0.49 34.70 27.54
C GLU A 426 -0.57 34.98 26.04
N ASN A 427 -1.74 34.79 25.43
CA ASN A 427 -1.99 35.10 24.03
C ASN A 427 -1.99 36.62 23.80
N GLU A 428 -2.80 37.36 24.57
CA GLU A 428 -2.88 38.83 24.52
C GLU A 428 -1.50 39.48 24.71
N ALA A 429 -0.72 39.00 25.68
CA ALA A 429 0.62 39.53 25.96
C ALA A 429 1.59 39.29 24.80
N ARG A 430 1.60 38.09 24.20
CA ARG A 430 2.50 37.76 23.08
C ARG A 430 2.14 38.51 21.82
N LEU A 431 0.85 38.63 21.54
CA LEU A 431 0.38 39.34 20.38
C LEU A 431 0.66 40.84 20.47
N SER A 432 0.54 41.42 21.67
CA SER A 432 0.95 42.80 21.93
C SER A 432 2.44 43.04 21.62
N VAL A 433 3.32 42.09 21.95
CA VAL A 433 4.76 42.18 21.63
C VAL A 433 4.99 42.08 20.11
N GLN A 434 4.39 41.07 19.47
CA GLN A 434 4.52 40.87 18.02
C GLN A 434 4.00 42.08 17.23
N LYS A 435 2.92 42.70 17.69
CA LYS A 435 2.32 43.91 17.11
C LYS A 435 3.28 45.10 17.10
N VAL A 436 3.99 45.34 18.20
CA VAL A 436 4.98 46.42 18.28
C VAL A 436 6.13 46.18 17.31
N GLU A 437 6.63 44.94 17.24
CA GLU A 437 7.72 44.56 16.34
C GLU A 437 7.30 44.66 14.87
N PHE A 438 6.12 44.14 14.53
CA PHE A 438 5.57 44.16 13.18
C PHE A 438 5.38 45.57 12.65
N TYR A 439 4.72 46.47 13.39
CA TYR A 439 4.53 47.85 12.94
C TYR A 439 5.83 48.64 12.84
N SER A 440 6.85 48.26 13.61
CA SER A 440 8.15 48.93 13.57
C SER A 440 8.98 48.53 12.34
N ASN A 441 8.81 47.30 11.83
CA ASN A 441 9.60 46.75 10.73
C ASN A 441 8.80 46.62 9.41
N MET A 442 7.56 47.08 9.37
CA MET A 442 6.63 46.81 8.26
C MET A 442 7.12 47.18 6.86
N ASN A 443 7.81 48.32 6.73
CA ASN A 443 8.37 48.75 5.46
C ASN A 443 9.48 47.80 4.98
N GLU A 444 10.30 47.29 5.91
CA GLU A 444 11.36 46.31 5.60
C GLU A 444 10.73 44.98 5.20
N ILE A 445 9.69 44.53 5.92
CA ILE A 445 8.94 43.30 5.61
C ILE A 445 8.36 43.33 4.18
N ILE A 446 7.70 44.44 3.81
CA ILE A 446 7.13 44.60 2.46
C ILE A 446 8.24 44.59 1.39
N GLN A 447 9.41 45.15 1.70
CA GLN A 447 10.55 45.17 0.78
C GLN A 447 11.19 43.78 0.65
N ASP A 448 11.38 43.06 1.76
CA ASP A 448 11.96 41.71 1.78
C ASP A 448 11.08 40.73 0.99
N ILE A 449 9.75 40.83 1.10
CA ILE A 449 8.82 40.01 0.29
C ILE A 449 8.96 40.34 -1.20
N GLU A 450 9.11 41.62 -1.57
CA GLU A 450 9.35 41.98 -2.97
C GLU A 450 10.69 41.44 -3.48
N ASP A 451 11.74 41.54 -2.67
CA ASP A 451 13.10 41.15 -3.05
C ASP A 451 13.27 39.63 -3.16
N SER A 452 12.45 38.88 -2.41
CA SER A 452 12.45 37.41 -2.41
C SER A 452 11.43 36.76 -3.35
N TRP A 453 10.48 37.52 -3.87
CA TRP A 453 9.46 37.05 -4.82
C TRP A 453 10.04 36.81 -6.22
N ALA A 454 9.73 35.64 -6.80
CA ALA A 454 10.05 35.34 -8.19
C ALA A 454 8.84 35.58 -9.10
N THR A 455 9.07 35.93 -10.36
CA THR A 455 8.01 36.32 -11.31
C THR A 455 7.00 35.20 -11.59
N ASP A 456 7.37 33.95 -11.34
CA ASP A 456 6.55 32.75 -11.44
C ASP A 456 5.71 32.43 -10.19
N ASP A 457 5.97 33.10 -9.06
CA ASP A 457 5.23 32.91 -7.81
C ASP A 457 3.91 33.71 -7.78
N ASP A 458 2.92 33.19 -7.06
CA ASP A 458 1.65 33.89 -6.83
C ASP A 458 1.85 35.08 -5.87
N VAL A 459 1.48 36.28 -6.35
CA VAL A 459 1.67 37.53 -5.59
C VAL A 459 0.76 37.59 -4.36
N ASP A 460 -0.44 37.04 -4.40
CA ASP A 460 -1.33 37.06 -3.24
C ASP A 460 -0.84 36.08 -2.16
N GLU A 461 -0.33 34.92 -2.56
CA GLU A 461 0.29 33.94 -1.65
C GLU A 461 1.54 34.50 -0.96
N ALA A 462 2.39 35.25 -1.67
CA ALA A 462 3.60 35.86 -1.10
C ALA A 462 3.30 36.85 0.05
N PHE A 463 2.15 37.52 0.02
CA PHE A 463 1.72 38.49 1.05
C PHE A 463 0.70 37.92 2.04
N TYR A 464 0.37 36.62 1.96
CA TYR A 464 -0.72 36.01 2.72
C TYR A 464 -0.54 36.18 4.23
N ASP A 465 0.60 35.76 4.79
CA ASP A 465 0.85 35.76 6.24
C ASP A 465 0.81 37.18 6.83
N VAL A 466 1.50 38.14 6.17
CA VAL A 466 1.52 39.56 6.59
C VAL A 466 0.14 40.19 6.54
N THR A 467 -0.65 39.89 5.49
CA THR A 467 -2.02 40.42 5.35
C THR A 467 -2.90 39.87 6.48
N ARG A 468 -2.84 38.56 6.73
CA ARG A 468 -3.63 37.89 7.78
C ARG A 468 -3.28 38.42 9.18
N LEU A 469 -1.99 38.60 9.48
CA LEU A 469 -1.54 39.16 10.75
C LEU A 469 -2.02 40.62 10.94
N LEU A 470 -2.01 41.43 9.88
CA LEU A 470 -2.51 42.81 9.91
C LEU A 470 -4.03 42.87 10.13
N GLU A 471 -4.79 42.02 9.44
CA GLU A 471 -6.24 41.89 9.65
C GLU A 471 -6.55 41.54 11.09
N ARG A 472 -5.75 40.66 11.70
CA ARG A 472 -5.92 40.33 13.11
C ARG A 472 -5.72 41.52 14.04
N PHE A 473 -4.64 42.29 13.87
CA PHE A 473 -4.42 43.46 14.74
C PHE A 473 -5.60 44.43 14.66
N ARG A 474 -6.19 44.57 13.47
CA ARG A 474 -7.40 45.36 13.28
C ARG A 474 -8.61 44.75 14.00
N ASP A 475 -8.81 43.44 13.92
CA ASP A 475 -9.93 42.77 14.59
C ASP A 475 -9.82 42.87 16.11
N GLU A 476 -8.63 42.77 16.69
CA GLU A 476 -8.43 42.97 18.14
C GLU A 476 -8.71 44.40 18.59
N ASN A 477 -8.30 45.39 17.79
CA ASN A 477 -8.61 46.78 18.05
C ASN A 477 -10.13 47.06 17.99
N ASN A 478 -10.89 46.20 17.30
CA ASN A 478 -12.35 46.26 17.23
C ASN A 478 -13.06 45.40 18.31
N GLU A 479 -12.45 44.30 18.76
CA GLU A 479 -13.07 43.32 19.69
C GLU A 479 -12.77 43.59 21.19
N LEU A 480 -11.72 44.35 21.54
CA LEU A 480 -11.43 44.70 22.94
C LEU A 480 -12.47 45.69 23.50
N TYR A 481 -13.56 45.14 24.03
CA TYR A 481 -14.51 45.69 25.01
C TYR A 481 -14.48 47.23 25.23
N CYS A 482 -15.52 47.91 24.74
CA CYS A 482 -15.95 49.30 25.00
C CYS A 482 -15.32 50.37 24.08
N GLU A 483 -16.08 51.41 23.71
CA GLU A 483 -15.60 52.60 22.95
C GLU A 483 -14.35 53.28 23.57
N ASP A 484 -14.03 52.96 24.83
CA ASP A 484 -12.91 53.51 25.60
C ASP A 484 -11.53 52.87 25.30
N PHE A 485 -11.45 51.72 24.60
CA PHE A 485 -10.20 51.01 24.28
C PHE A 485 -9.84 50.96 22.79
N TYR A 486 -10.65 51.58 21.93
CA TYR A 486 -10.35 51.72 20.50
C TYR A 486 -9.17 52.68 20.28
N ASP A 487 -8.06 52.16 19.75
CA ASP A 487 -6.91 52.98 19.37
C ASP A 487 -7.10 53.46 17.91
N LYS A 488 -7.50 54.73 17.78
CA LYS A 488 -7.72 55.38 16.48
C LYS A 488 -6.43 55.53 15.67
N ASP A 489 -5.31 55.77 16.34
CA ASP A 489 -4.01 55.93 15.68
C ASP A 489 -3.53 54.58 15.14
N GLU A 490 -3.81 53.51 15.89
CA GLU A 490 -3.54 52.15 15.45
C GLU A 490 -4.39 51.75 14.24
N TRP A 491 -5.70 51.98 14.28
CA TRP A 491 -6.58 51.69 13.15
C TRP A 491 -6.13 52.43 11.88
N GLN A 492 -5.72 53.69 12.02
CA GLN A 492 -5.19 54.48 10.91
C GLN A 492 -3.88 53.89 10.35
N LYS A 493 -2.99 53.40 11.22
CA LYS A 493 -1.77 52.69 10.80
C LYS A 493 -2.13 51.40 10.06
N SER A 494 -3.04 50.58 10.58
CA SER A 494 -3.43 49.33 9.91
C SER A 494 -4.02 49.58 8.52
N GLU A 495 -4.88 50.59 8.40
CA GLU A 495 -5.46 51.01 7.13
C GLU A 495 -4.42 51.52 6.13
N GLN A 496 -3.47 52.34 6.60
CA GLN A 496 -2.37 52.83 5.77
C GLN A 496 -1.59 51.65 5.19
N PHE A 497 -1.17 50.72 6.04
CA PHE A 497 -0.36 49.59 5.61
C PHE A 497 -1.12 48.59 4.74
N THR A 498 -2.41 48.39 4.97
CA THR A 498 -3.27 47.60 4.09
C THR A 498 -3.25 48.17 2.66
N ARG A 499 -3.35 49.50 2.53
CA ARG A 499 -3.27 50.17 1.22
C ARG A 499 -1.89 50.08 0.59
N GLU A 500 -0.83 50.14 1.39
CA GLU A 500 0.55 50.00 0.91
C GLU A 500 0.81 48.58 0.37
N ILE A 501 0.40 47.54 1.09
CA ILE A 501 0.46 46.14 0.63
C ILE A 501 -0.35 45.98 -0.66
N GLU A 502 -1.57 46.49 -0.72
CA GLU A 502 -2.43 46.36 -1.90
C GLU A 502 -1.86 47.10 -3.12
N ALA A 503 -1.31 48.30 -2.92
CA ALA A 503 -0.61 49.03 -3.97
C ALA A 503 0.62 48.27 -4.46
N LYS A 504 1.34 47.57 -3.57
CA LYS A 504 2.50 46.75 -3.90
C LYS A 504 2.12 45.50 -4.69
N LYS A 505 1.11 44.74 -4.23
CA LYS A 505 0.52 43.59 -4.94
C LYS A 505 0.16 43.96 -6.38
N ASN A 506 -0.54 45.08 -6.57
CA ASN A 506 -0.93 45.55 -7.90
C ASN A 506 0.29 45.85 -8.81
N ARG A 507 1.35 46.47 -8.27
CA ARG A 507 2.59 46.72 -9.03
C ARG A 507 3.32 45.42 -9.41
N MET A 508 3.37 44.44 -8.51
CA MET A 508 4.03 43.16 -8.76
C MET A 508 3.25 42.32 -9.77
N LYS A 509 1.91 42.27 -9.66
CA LYS A 509 1.04 41.65 -10.67
C LYS A 509 1.19 42.30 -12.05
N GLN A 510 1.36 43.62 -12.09
CA GLN A 510 1.68 44.33 -13.33
C GLN A 510 3.04 43.90 -13.91
N LYS A 511 4.11 43.87 -13.10
CA LYS A 511 5.43 43.37 -13.53
C LYS A 511 5.36 41.92 -14.02
N GLN A 512 4.59 41.06 -13.36
CA GLN A 512 4.36 39.67 -13.77
C GLN A 512 3.67 39.62 -15.14
N SER A 513 2.64 40.42 -15.36
CA SER A 513 1.95 40.50 -16.66
C SER A 513 2.81 41.07 -17.79
N GLU A 514 3.78 41.95 -17.47
CA GLU A 514 4.71 42.56 -18.42
C GLU A 514 5.90 41.64 -18.75
N ALA A 515 6.25 40.72 -17.85
CA ALA A 515 7.32 39.74 -18.03
C ALA A 515 6.86 38.48 -18.81
N VAL A 516 5.56 38.22 -18.85
CA VAL A 516 4.97 37.19 -19.70
C VAL A 516 4.83 37.76 -21.12
N ASP A 517 5.78 37.44 -21.98
CA ASP A 517 5.68 37.75 -23.41
C ASP A 517 4.57 36.90 -24.04
N TYR A 518 3.41 37.53 -24.28
CA TYR A 518 2.28 36.90 -24.94
C TYR A 518 2.49 36.67 -26.45
N GLU A 519 3.70 36.90 -27.00
CA GLU A 519 4.06 36.52 -28.38
C GLU A 519 4.74 35.14 -28.51
N GLU A 520 4.98 34.39 -27.43
CA GLU A 520 5.61 33.06 -27.52
C GLU A 520 4.84 31.96 -26.74
N LEU A 521 3.53 31.86 -26.97
CA LEU A 521 2.72 30.68 -26.62
C LEU A 521 1.84 30.24 -27.80
N GLU A 522 2.42 30.18 -28.99
CA GLU A 522 2.01 29.20 -29.99
C GLU A 522 3.21 28.31 -30.30
N THR A 523 2.97 27.00 -30.25
CA THR A 523 3.87 25.89 -30.62
C THR A 523 4.91 25.45 -29.59
N GLU A 524 4.46 24.79 -28.52
CA GLU A 524 5.24 23.66 -28.00
C GLU A 524 4.83 22.38 -28.71
N GLU A 525 5.66 22.02 -29.70
CA GLU A 525 5.75 20.72 -30.30
C GLU A 525 5.87 19.64 -29.22
N ALA A 526 4.84 18.82 -29.05
CA ALA A 526 4.99 17.53 -28.43
C ALA A 526 5.95 16.69 -29.31
N GLN A 527 7.22 16.63 -28.91
CA GLN A 527 8.18 15.67 -29.44
C GLN A 527 7.67 14.25 -29.16
N SER A 528 6.92 13.70 -30.11
CA SER A 528 6.60 12.28 -30.14
C SER A 528 7.89 11.51 -30.43
N ALA A 529 8.48 10.96 -29.37
CA ALA A 529 9.60 10.04 -29.48
C ALA A 529 9.21 8.80 -30.30
N ASN A 530 9.90 8.63 -31.43
CA ASN A 530 10.12 7.42 -32.21
C ASN A 530 9.26 6.18 -31.85
N LEU A 531 8.13 6.02 -32.55
CA LEU A 531 7.50 4.72 -32.73
C LEU A 531 8.34 3.92 -33.74
N SER A 532 8.98 2.85 -33.26
CA SER A 532 9.48 1.82 -34.15
C SER A 532 8.30 1.22 -34.92
N SER A 533 8.36 1.35 -36.24
CA SER A 533 7.41 0.79 -37.20
C SER A 533 7.46 -0.75 -37.15
N GLY A 534 6.71 -1.32 -36.22
CA GLY A 534 6.19 -2.68 -36.26
C GLY A 534 4.69 -2.61 -35.94
N ARG A 535 3.85 -3.31 -36.72
CA ARG A 535 2.42 -3.45 -36.40
C ARG A 535 2.29 -3.94 -34.96
N SER A 536 1.60 -3.18 -34.11
CA SER A 536 1.35 -3.62 -32.73
C SER A 536 0.20 -4.61 -32.75
N ILE A 537 0.31 -5.70 -32.00
CA ILE A 537 -0.79 -6.66 -31.85
C ILE A 537 -2.06 -6.01 -31.26
N PHE A 538 -1.92 -4.85 -30.61
CA PHE A 538 -3.03 -4.11 -30.00
C PHE A 538 -3.75 -3.17 -30.96
N ASP A 539 -3.32 -3.06 -32.23
CA ASP A 539 -3.85 -2.08 -33.20
C ASP A 539 -5.36 -2.22 -33.46
N ASP A 540 -5.95 -3.38 -33.23
CA ASP A 540 -7.39 -3.66 -33.44
C ASP A 540 -8.10 -4.10 -32.14
N VAL A 541 -7.54 -3.77 -30.98
CA VAL A 541 -8.08 -4.18 -29.67
C VAL A 541 -9.38 -3.43 -29.31
N ASP A 542 -9.57 -2.21 -29.85
CA ASP A 542 -10.73 -1.36 -29.59
C ASP A 542 -11.87 -1.52 -30.61
N GLU A 543 -11.69 -2.40 -31.60
CA GLU A 543 -12.70 -2.71 -32.63
C GLU A 543 -13.93 -3.48 -32.14
#